data_AF-A0A958UF21-F1
#
_entry.id   AF-A0A958UF21-F1
#
_cell.length_a   1.000
_cell.length_b   1.000
_cell.length_c   1.000
_cell.angle_alpha   90.00
_cell.angle_beta   90.00
_cell.angle_gamma   90.00
#
_symmetry.space_group_name_H-M   'P 1'
#
loop_
_entity.id
_entity.type
_entity.pdbx_description
1 polymer ?
#
loop_
_entity_poly.entity_id
_entity_poly.type
_entity_poly.pdbx_seq_one_letter_code
_entity_poly.pdbx_strand_id
1 'polypeptide(L)'
;MTQQLNEILELKRYDDFFSSLPKIISELNEKERQELLVDIIDFHYDRKFQSDFKKAFDLIIGSKLNLNFNIEHWAPTFLSLVILRTPSIELFEYFVSKGADINFIGDTLAFEEEENLKYEKKHLLFGQYQTCLDFAQIKLDDLLTVDYNYDVPDKKIDNDWREVLDEDGEVKLGIREYLYLHEQSEYLYDLVKTDKLKDHIIYIGGKTYDELNNKKDTTANNAYK
;
A
#
# COMPACT_ATOMS: atom_id res chain seq x y z
N MET A 1 -11.16 15.43 -17.00
CA MET A 1 -12.27 14.45 -16.82
C MET A 1 -12.05 13.61 -15.58
N THR A 2 -10.83 13.13 -15.32
CA THR A 2 -10.38 12.60 -14.02
C THR A 2 -10.73 13.52 -12.85
N GLN A 3 -10.57 14.84 -13.01
CA GLN A 3 -10.94 15.83 -12.00
C GLN A 3 -12.43 15.76 -11.56
N GLN A 4 -13.37 15.47 -12.46
CA GLN A 4 -14.79 15.34 -12.10
C GLN A 4 -15.06 14.05 -11.30
N LEU A 5 -14.33 12.96 -11.57
CA LEU A 5 -14.44 11.73 -10.79
C LEU A 5 -13.80 11.91 -9.41
N ASN A 6 -12.66 12.60 -9.34
CA ASN A 6 -11.96 12.88 -8.10
C ASN A 6 -12.81 13.79 -7.19
N GLU A 7 -13.48 14.82 -7.72
CA GLU A 7 -14.44 15.63 -6.95
C GLU A 7 -15.59 14.80 -6.35
N ILE A 8 -16.11 13.81 -7.08
CA ILE A 8 -17.16 12.91 -6.56
C ILE A 8 -16.61 12.01 -5.45
N LEU A 9 -15.39 11.48 -5.63
CA LEU A 9 -14.72 10.63 -4.65
C LEU A 9 -14.32 11.39 -3.37
N GLU A 10 -13.85 12.63 -3.50
CA GLU A 10 -13.55 13.54 -2.38
C GLU A 10 -14.78 13.81 -1.52
N LEU A 11 -15.96 13.95 -2.14
CA LEU A 11 -17.24 14.08 -1.46
C LEU A 11 -17.79 12.75 -0.91
N LYS A 12 -17.07 11.63 -1.06
CA LYS A 12 -17.46 10.27 -0.68
C LYS A 12 -18.82 9.83 -1.27
N ARG A 13 -19.18 10.37 -2.44
CA ARG A 13 -20.42 10.07 -3.14
C ARG A 13 -20.23 8.82 -4.01
N TYR A 14 -19.99 7.69 -3.35
CA TYR A 14 -19.59 6.45 -4.04
C TYR A 14 -20.61 5.96 -5.07
N ASP A 15 -21.92 6.08 -4.80
CA ASP A 15 -22.97 5.69 -5.75
C ASP A 15 -22.91 6.51 -7.06
N ASP A 16 -22.63 7.82 -6.93
CA ASP A 16 -22.49 8.71 -8.08
C ASP A 16 -21.21 8.41 -8.86
N PHE A 17 -20.13 8.04 -8.16
CA PHE A 17 -18.89 7.62 -8.78
C PHE A 17 -19.09 6.32 -9.59
N PHE A 18 -19.64 5.28 -8.96
CA PHE A 18 -19.83 3.98 -9.61
C PHE A 18 -20.81 4.04 -10.78
N SER A 19 -21.81 4.91 -10.72
CA SER A 19 -22.77 5.10 -11.83
C SER A 19 -22.19 5.93 -13.00
N SER A 20 -21.24 6.82 -12.73
CA SER A 20 -20.62 7.68 -13.75
C SER A 20 -19.41 7.05 -14.43
N LEU A 21 -18.67 6.20 -13.71
CA LEU A 21 -17.41 5.60 -14.16
C LEU A 21 -17.50 4.91 -15.55
N PRO A 22 -18.51 4.07 -15.87
CA PRO A 22 -18.58 3.41 -17.16
C PRO A 22 -18.65 4.36 -18.37
N LYS A 23 -19.19 5.57 -18.18
CA LYS A 23 -19.32 6.55 -19.25
C LYS A 23 -18.01 7.26 -19.54
N ILE A 24 -17.22 7.49 -18.49
CA ILE A 24 -15.98 8.27 -18.56
C ILE A 24 -14.81 7.37 -18.95
N ILE A 25 -14.82 6.10 -18.55
CA ILE A 25 -13.65 5.22 -18.71
C ILE A 25 -13.26 4.97 -20.17
N SER A 26 -14.22 5.00 -21.10
CA SER A 26 -13.98 4.85 -22.54
C SER A 26 -13.21 6.02 -23.16
N GLU A 27 -13.18 7.17 -22.47
CA GLU A 27 -12.54 8.40 -22.95
C GLU A 27 -11.12 8.56 -22.39
N LEU A 28 -10.74 7.77 -21.37
CA LEU A 28 -9.44 7.85 -20.72
C LEU A 28 -8.40 7.01 -21.45
N ASN A 29 -7.21 7.59 -21.64
CA ASN A 29 -6.05 6.87 -22.16
C ASN A 29 -5.42 5.95 -21.08
N GLU A 30 -4.34 5.26 -21.41
CA GLU A 30 -3.67 4.34 -20.46
C GLU A 30 -3.15 5.06 -19.22
N LYS A 31 -2.43 6.18 -19.41
CA LYS A 31 -1.84 6.97 -18.32
C LYS A 31 -2.91 7.52 -17.39
N GLU A 32 -3.98 8.10 -17.95
CA GLU A 32 -5.10 8.65 -17.17
C GLU A 32 -5.83 7.56 -16.36
N ARG A 33 -5.88 6.32 -16.87
CA ARG A 33 -6.44 5.17 -16.13
C ARG A 33 -5.51 4.68 -15.02
N GLN A 34 -4.19 4.70 -15.25
CA GLN A 34 -3.20 4.40 -14.22
C GLN A 34 -3.25 5.44 -13.10
N GLU A 35 -3.28 6.74 -13.45
CA GLU A 35 -3.44 7.86 -12.50
C GLU A 35 -4.73 7.72 -11.69
N LEU A 36 -5.86 7.41 -12.34
CA LEU A 36 -7.12 7.18 -11.62
C LEU A 36 -7.05 5.99 -10.65
N LEU A 37 -6.38 4.88 -11.02
CA LEU A 37 -6.17 3.76 -10.09
C LEU A 37 -5.31 4.18 -8.89
N VAL A 38 -4.23 4.92 -9.14
CA VAL A 38 -3.36 5.45 -8.09
C VAL A 38 -4.17 6.33 -7.15
N ASP A 39 -4.92 7.32 -7.66
CA ASP A 39 -5.74 8.23 -6.85
C ASP A 39 -6.75 7.47 -5.99
N ILE A 40 -7.43 6.47 -6.56
CA ILE A 40 -8.40 5.67 -5.80
C ILE A 40 -7.71 4.94 -4.65
N ILE A 41 -6.59 4.27 -4.91
CA ILE A 41 -5.87 3.54 -3.85
C ILE A 41 -5.26 4.48 -2.82
N ASP A 42 -4.76 5.63 -3.24
CA ASP A 42 -4.04 6.57 -2.37
C ASP A 42 -4.99 7.30 -1.41
N PHE A 43 -6.18 7.68 -1.87
CA PHE A 43 -7.04 8.61 -1.15
C PHE A 43 -8.47 8.11 -0.88
N HIS A 44 -8.99 7.15 -1.66
CA HIS A 44 -10.43 6.92 -1.71
C HIS A 44 -10.88 5.49 -1.40
N TYR A 45 -9.99 4.51 -1.48
CA TYR A 45 -10.30 3.12 -1.24
C TYR A 45 -10.77 2.92 0.21
N ASP A 46 -11.98 2.38 0.35
CA ASP A 46 -12.52 1.97 1.64
C ASP A 46 -12.87 0.48 1.56
N ARG A 47 -12.26 -0.29 2.47
CA ARG A 47 -12.47 -1.73 2.58
C ARG A 47 -13.94 -2.11 2.78
N LYS A 48 -14.78 -1.23 3.35
CA LYS A 48 -16.23 -1.45 3.50
C LYS A 48 -16.94 -1.59 2.15
N PHE A 49 -16.43 -0.93 1.10
CA PHE A 49 -16.98 -0.93 -0.25
C PHE A 49 -16.14 -1.78 -1.22
N GLN A 50 -15.35 -2.71 -0.69
CA GLN A 50 -14.38 -3.48 -1.46
C GLN A 50 -14.98 -4.19 -2.68
N SER A 51 -16.20 -4.73 -2.58
CA SER A 51 -16.88 -5.36 -3.71
C SER A 51 -17.16 -4.37 -4.85
N ASP A 52 -17.56 -3.14 -4.54
CA ASP A 52 -17.88 -2.14 -5.55
C ASP A 52 -16.61 -1.49 -6.12
N PHE A 53 -15.58 -1.30 -5.29
CA PHE A 53 -14.25 -0.93 -5.76
C PHE A 53 -13.66 -1.99 -6.71
N LYS A 54 -13.79 -3.29 -6.42
CA LYS A 54 -13.36 -4.35 -7.36
C LYS A 54 -14.05 -4.21 -8.72
N LYS A 55 -15.37 -3.93 -8.77
CA LYS A 55 -16.08 -3.67 -10.03
C LYS A 55 -15.56 -2.43 -10.75
N ALA A 56 -15.26 -1.36 -10.00
CA ALA A 56 -14.65 -0.16 -10.57
C ALA A 56 -13.26 -0.44 -11.15
N PHE A 57 -12.43 -1.17 -10.41
CA PHE A 57 -11.11 -1.60 -10.87
C PHE A 57 -11.20 -2.48 -12.12
N ASP A 58 -12.16 -3.41 -12.19
CA ASP A 58 -12.39 -4.22 -13.37
C ASP A 58 -12.67 -3.36 -14.62
N LEU A 59 -13.46 -2.31 -14.47
CA LEU A 59 -13.73 -1.34 -15.54
C LEU A 59 -12.49 -0.55 -15.93
N ILE A 60 -11.72 -0.07 -14.94
CA ILE A 60 -10.56 0.78 -15.18
C ILE A 60 -9.42 -0.01 -15.84
N ILE A 61 -9.12 -1.20 -15.30
CA ILE A 61 -8.08 -2.10 -15.81
C ILE A 61 -8.46 -2.62 -17.21
N GLY A 62 -9.73 -3.01 -17.38
CA GLY A 62 -10.20 -3.62 -18.61
C GLY A 62 -9.34 -4.83 -19.01
N SER A 63 -9.03 -4.95 -20.30
CA SER A 63 -8.27 -6.10 -20.85
C SER A 63 -6.77 -5.84 -21.07
N LYS A 64 -6.29 -4.60 -20.91
CA LYS A 64 -4.97 -4.18 -21.44
C LYS A 64 -4.19 -3.18 -20.59
N LEU A 65 -4.70 -2.74 -19.44
CA LEU A 65 -3.97 -1.76 -18.64
C LEU A 65 -2.69 -2.39 -18.08
N ASN A 66 -1.55 -1.77 -18.37
CA ASN A 66 -0.29 -2.17 -17.73
C ASN A 66 -0.32 -1.75 -16.25
N LEU A 67 -0.12 -2.70 -15.34
CA LEU A 67 -0.03 -2.45 -13.90
C LEU A 67 1.43 -2.37 -13.39
N ASN A 68 2.40 -2.51 -14.30
CA ASN A 68 3.83 -2.54 -14.01
C ASN A 68 4.45 -1.20 -14.43
N PHE A 69 4.21 -0.18 -13.62
CA PHE A 69 4.68 1.20 -13.83
C PHE A 69 5.21 1.82 -12.53
N ASN A 70 6.10 2.80 -12.66
CA ASN A 70 6.60 3.58 -11.53
C ASN A 70 5.54 4.61 -11.11
N ILE A 71 5.51 4.94 -9.82
CA ILE A 71 4.59 5.95 -9.27
C ILE A 71 5.40 7.11 -8.69
N GLU A 72 4.95 8.33 -8.96
CA GLU A 72 5.57 9.59 -8.53
C GLU A 72 5.28 9.88 -7.05
N HIS A 73 5.60 8.96 -6.13
CA HIS A 73 5.35 9.15 -4.69
C HIS A 73 6.26 8.25 -3.83
N TRP A 74 5.95 8.15 -2.53
CA TRP A 74 6.59 7.29 -1.53
C TRP A 74 6.58 5.79 -1.84
N ALA A 75 5.90 5.34 -2.90
CA ALA A 75 5.81 3.95 -3.29
C ALA A 75 6.32 3.79 -4.74
N PRO A 76 7.43 3.04 -4.98
CA PRO A 76 8.05 2.99 -6.30
C PRO A 76 7.31 2.14 -7.34
N THR A 77 6.34 1.32 -6.92
CA THR A 77 5.52 0.48 -7.81
C THR A 77 4.05 0.55 -7.42
N PHE A 78 3.15 0.18 -8.33
CA PHE A 78 1.72 0.09 -8.02
C PHE A 78 1.41 -0.91 -6.89
N LEU A 79 2.09 -2.06 -6.84
CA LEU A 79 1.91 -2.99 -5.72
C LEU A 79 2.49 -2.44 -4.40
N SER A 80 3.56 -1.64 -4.45
CA SER A 80 4.07 -0.90 -3.29
C SER A 80 3.03 0.10 -2.75
N LEU A 81 2.29 0.78 -3.64
CA LEU A 81 1.23 1.71 -3.23
C LEU A 81 0.10 0.96 -2.51
N VAL A 82 -0.31 -0.20 -3.02
CA VAL A 82 -1.29 -1.07 -2.36
C VAL A 82 -0.83 -1.47 -0.96
N ILE A 83 0.45 -1.86 -0.80
CA ILE A 83 1.04 -2.18 0.51
C ILE A 83 1.03 -0.96 1.44
N LEU A 84 1.40 0.22 0.94
CA LEU A 84 1.48 1.45 1.71
C LEU A 84 0.11 1.82 2.30
N ARG A 85 -0.92 1.84 1.46
CA ARG A 85 -2.23 2.42 1.81
C ARG A 85 -3.24 1.42 2.32
N THR A 86 -3.13 0.17 1.91
CA THR A 86 -4.08 -0.88 2.30
C THR A 86 -3.39 -2.24 2.26
N PRO A 87 -2.62 -2.61 3.31
CA PRO A 87 -1.95 -3.92 3.37
C PRO A 87 -2.96 -5.06 3.57
N SER A 88 -3.71 -5.35 2.51
CA SER A 88 -4.76 -6.35 2.43
C SER A 88 -4.33 -7.40 1.41
N ILE A 89 -4.11 -8.63 1.89
CA ILE A 89 -3.82 -9.78 1.05
C ILE A 89 -4.85 -9.90 -0.07
N GLU A 90 -6.14 -9.75 0.23
CA GLU A 90 -7.20 -9.93 -0.77
C GLU A 90 -7.19 -8.87 -1.88
N LEU A 91 -6.81 -7.63 -1.54
CA LEU A 91 -6.69 -6.56 -2.54
C LEU A 91 -5.39 -6.72 -3.35
N PHE A 92 -4.31 -7.12 -2.68
CA PHE A 92 -3.03 -7.40 -3.31
C PHE A 92 -3.14 -8.55 -4.31
N GLU A 93 -3.68 -9.70 -3.89
CA GLU A 93 -3.95 -10.85 -4.75
C GLU A 93 -4.86 -10.50 -5.91
N TYR A 94 -5.86 -9.63 -5.67
CA TYR A 94 -6.71 -9.14 -6.75
C TYR A 94 -5.86 -8.46 -7.84
N PHE A 95 -4.99 -7.51 -7.51
CA PHE A 95 -4.16 -6.83 -8.51
C PHE A 95 -3.13 -7.75 -9.16
N VAL A 96 -2.55 -8.69 -8.41
CA VAL A 96 -1.68 -9.74 -8.98
C VAL A 96 -2.45 -10.58 -9.99
N SER A 97 -3.67 -11.01 -9.68
CA SER A 97 -4.54 -11.74 -10.62
C SER A 97 -4.91 -10.93 -11.87
N LYS A 98 -4.82 -9.60 -11.80
CA LYS A 98 -5.02 -8.68 -12.93
C LYS A 98 -3.75 -8.39 -13.74
N GLY A 99 -2.62 -9.00 -13.38
CA GLY A 99 -1.36 -8.89 -14.13
C GLY A 99 -0.35 -7.90 -13.55
N ALA A 100 -0.55 -7.41 -12.33
CA ALA A 100 0.50 -6.73 -11.60
C ALA A 100 1.60 -7.74 -11.23
N ASP A 101 2.82 -7.50 -11.69
CA ASP A 101 3.96 -8.38 -11.47
C ASP A 101 4.55 -8.12 -10.09
N ILE A 102 4.50 -9.14 -9.24
CA ILE A 102 5.06 -9.14 -7.88
C ILE A 102 6.57 -8.88 -7.86
N ASN A 103 7.26 -9.08 -8.98
CA ASN A 103 8.70 -8.88 -9.13
C ASN A 103 9.04 -7.68 -10.04
N PHE A 104 8.06 -6.82 -10.34
CA PHE A 104 8.34 -5.57 -11.04
C PHE A 104 9.31 -4.72 -10.21
N ILE A 105 10.37 -4.24 -10.86
CA ILE A 105 11.40 -3.42 -10.24
C ILE A 105 11.03 -1.96 -10.49
N GLY A 106 10.61 -1.28 -9.44
CA GLY A 106 10.40 0.15 -9.44
C GLY A 106 11.72 0.92 -9.30
N ASP A 107 11.75 2.13 -9.85
CA ASP A 107 12.82 3.11 -9.66
C ASP A 107 12.30 4.23 -8.77
N THR A 108 12.82 4.32 -7.54
CA THR A 108 12.42 5.33 -6.55
C THR A 108 12.75 6.75 -7.00
N LEU A 109 13.62 6.90 -7.99
CA LEU A 109 14.02 8.18 -8.56
C LEU A 109 13.47 8.40 -9.98
N ALA A 110 12.47 7.62 -10.41
CA ALA A 110 11.93 7.66 -11.78
C ALA A 110 11.42 9.05 -12.23
N PHE A 111 11.02 9.88 -11.26
CA PHE A 111 10.43 11.21 -11.49
C PHE A 111 11.32 12.34 -10.97
N GLU A 112 12.51 12.04 -10.47
CA GLU A 112 13.43 13.06 -9.96
C GLU A 112 14.11 13.82 -11.10
N GLU A 113 14.16 15.15 -10.96
CA GLU A 113 14.85 16.00 -11.92
C GLU A 113 16.38 15.85 -11.81
N GLU A 114 17.10 16.08 -12.92
CA GLU A 114 18.55 15.83 -13.02
C GLU A 114 19.36 16.60 -11.96
N GLU A 115 18.91 17.79 -11.57
CA GLU A 115 19.54 18.61 -10.54
C GLU A 115 19.47 17.98 -9.14
N ASN A 116 18.36 17.31 -8.82
CA ASN A 116 18.12 16.65 -7.53
C ASN A 116 18.65 15.22 -7.50
N LEU A 117 18.72 14.54 -8.65
CA LEU A 117 19.11 13.13 -8.74
C LEU A 117 20.46 12.81 -8.08
N LYS A 118 21.44 13.72 -8.19
CA LYS A 118 22.76 13.53 -7.54
C LYS A 118 22.71 13.65 -6.03
N TYR A 119 21.83 14.51 -5.52
CA TYR A 119 21.62 14.68 -4.08
C TYR A 119 20.88 13.45 -3.54
N GLU A 120 19.76 13.08 -4.14
CA GLU A 120 18.96 11.92 -3.72
C GLU A 120 19.76 10.63 -3.77
N LYS A 121 20.52 10.37 -4.85
CA LYS A 121 21.41 9.19 -4.94
C LYS A 121 22.43 9.07 -3.81
N LYS A 122 22.85 10.18 -3.21
CA LYS A 122 23.79 10.18 -2.07
C LYS A 122 23.10 9.94 -0.73
N HIS A 123 21.80 10.19 -0.64
CA HIS A 123 21.03 10.14 0.61
C HIS A 123 19.97 9.03 0.62
N LEU A 124 19.87 8.23 -0.45
CA LEU A 124 19.04 7.03 -0.50
C LEU A 124 19.45 6.03 0.59
N LEU A 125 18.57 5.87 1.57
CA LEU A 125 18.75 4.89 2.66
C LEU A 125 18.52 3.46 2.17
N PHE A 126 17.59 3.26 1.24
CA PHE A 126 17.08 1.93 0.85
C PHE A 126 17.31 1.57 -0.62
N GLY A 127 18.30 2.20 -1.26
CA GLY A 127 18.65 1.97 -2.66
C GLY A 127 17.64 2.56 -3.66
N GLN A 128 18.04 2.61 -4.94
CA GLN A 128 17.24 3.20 -6.01
C GLN A 128 16.18 2.23 -6.55
N TYR A 129 16.52 0.95 -6.66
CA TYR A 129 15.67 -0.04 -7.30
C TYR A 129 15.07 -0.97 -6.27
N GLN A 130 13.75 -1.14 -6.32
CA GLN A 130 13.00 -1.87 -5.31
C GLN A 130 11.84 -2.63 -5.93
N THR A 131 11.61 -3.84 -5.44
CA THR A 131 10.37 -4.60 -5.68
C THR A 131 9.32 -4.26 -4.63
N CYS A 132 8.11 -4.78 -4.77
CA CYS A 132 7.09 -4.64 -3.72
C CYS A 132 7.47 -5.39 -2.43
N LEU A 133 8.31 -6.43 -2.51
CA LEU A 133 8.82 -7.13 -1.33
C LEU A 133 9.84 -6.28 -0.57
N ASP A 134 10.78 -5.64 -1.27
CA ASP A 134 11.73 -4.68 -0.66
C ASP A 134 10.96 -3.59 0.08
N PHE A 135 9.95 -3.02 -0.59
CA PHE A 135 9.12 -1.98 -0.02
C PHE A 135 8.34 -2.44 1.22
N ALA A 136 7.75 -3.65 1.21
CA ALA A 136 7.05 -4.19 2.36
C ALA A 136 7.97 -4.36 3.58
N GLN A 137 9.22 -4.76 3.35
CA GLN A 137 10.22 -4.89 4.40
C GLN A 137 10.62 -3.51 4.96
N ILE A 138 10.88 -2.52 4.10
CA ILE A 138 11.19 -1.14 4.52
C ILE A 138 10.04 -0.56 5.36
N LYS A 139 8.79 -0.66 4.87
CA LYS A 139 7.61 -0.19 5.63
C LYS A 139 7.53 -0.87 7.01
N LEU A 140 7.78 -2.17 7.07
CA LEU A 140 7.74 -2.91 8.34
C LEU A 140 8.87 -2.46 9.29
N ASP A 141 10.07 -2.25 8.77
CA ASP A 141 11.20 -1.76 9.55
C ASP A 141 10.93 -0.35 10.08
N ASP A 142 10.35 0.54 9.26
CA ASP A 142 9.94 1.88 9.68
C ASP A 142 8.91 1.83 10.80
N LEU A 143 7.86 1.00 10.66
CA LEU A 143 6.88 0.79 11.72
C LEU A 143 7.59 0.29 13.00
N LEU A 144 8.45 -0.72 12.91
CA LEU A 144 9.14 -1.27 14.08
C LEU A 144 10.16 -0.34 14.74
N THR A 145 10.67 0.68 14.04
CA THR A 145 11.82 1.47 14.50
C THR A 145 11.51 2.95 14.78
N VAL A 146 10.52 3.56 14.13
CA VAL A 146 10.39 5.02 14.11
C VAL A 146 8.97 5.50 14.50
N ASP A 147 8.96 6.47 15.42
CA ASP A 147 7.86 7.41 15.77
C ASP A 147 6.68 6.96 16.63
N TYR A 148 6.41 5.66 16.80
CA TYR A 148 5.31 5.21 17.67
C TYR A 148 5.80 4.64 19.00
N ASN A 149 6.49 5.48 19.78
CA ASN A 149 6.73 5.24 21.21
C ASN A 149 5.43 5.47 21.97
N TYR A 150 4.54 4.48 21.89
CA TYR A 150 3.42 4.44 22.81
C TYR A 150 3.95 4.14 24.21
N ASP A 151 3.54 4.94 25.17
CA ASP A 151 3.96 4.78 26.55
C ASP A 151 3.58 3.37 26.99
N VAL A 152 4.57 2.65 27.53
CA VAL A 152 4.27 1.41 28.24
C VAL A 152 3.34 1.82 29.38
N PRO A 153 2.12 1.24 29.48
CA PRO A 153 1.19 1.66 30.51
C PRO A 153 1.83 1.53 31.90
N ASP A 154 1.95 2.66 32.62
CA ASP A 154 2.50 2.71 33.98
C ASP A 154 1.74 1.80 34.95
N LYS A 155 0.46 1.55 34.64
CA LYS A 155 -0.38 0.61 35.37
C LYS A 155 -0.41 -0.72 34.64
N LYS A 156 0.24 -1.71 35.23
CA LYS A 156 -0.14 -3.10 35.00
C LYS A 156 -1.58 -3.27 35.51
N ILE A 157 -2.44 -3.81 34.66
CA ILE A 157 -3.74 -4.28 35.12
C ILE A 157 -3.45 -5.55 35.92
N ASP A 158 -3.39 -5.42 37.25
CA ASP A 158 -3.03 -6.52 38.17
C ASP A 158 -4.09 -7.63 38.18
N ASN A 159 -5.31 -7.31 37.74
CA ASN A 159 -6.47 -8.21 37.65
C ASN A 159 -6.80 -8.52 36.18
N ASP A 160 -7.56 -9.59 35.91
CA ASP A 160 -8.11 -9.83 34.57
C ASP A 160 -8.95 -8.60 34.16
N TRP A 161 -8.89 -8.16 32.89
CA TRP A 161 -9.66 -7.01 32.39
C TRP A 161 -11.18 -7.16 32.66
N ARG A 162 -11.65 -8.39 32.85
CA ARG A 162 -13.03 -8.74 33.25
C ARG A 162 -13.38 -8.35 34.69
N GLU A 163 -12.39 -8.11 35.53
CA GLU A 163 -12.52 -7.79 36.96
C GLU A 163 -12.35 -6.28 37.24
N VAL A 164 -12.12 -5.48 36.20
CA VAL A 164 -11.91 -4.02 36.26
C VAL A 164 -13.20 -3.24 35.96
N LEU A 165 -14.30 -3.95 35.72
CA LEU A 165 -15.61 -3.35 35.49
C LEU A 165 -16.03 -2.57 36.75
N ASP A 166 -16.48 -1.34 36.57
CA ASP A 166 -17.21 -0.63 37.62
C ASP A 166 -18.49 -1.41 38.00
N GLU A 167 -19.17 -1.02 39.08
CA GLU A 167 -20.35 -1.74 39.59
C GLU A 167 -21.48 -1.92 38.54
N ASP A 168 -21.41 -1.18 37.42
CA ASP A 168 -22.37 -1.18 36.30
C ASP A 168 -21.87 -1.90 35.03
N GLY A 169 -20.61 -2.35 34.96
CA GLY A 169 -20.09 -3.04 33.77
C GLY A 169 -19.62 -2.12 32.64
N GLU A 170 -19.40 -0.83 32.91
CA GLU A 170 -19.02 0.18 31.94
C GLU A 170 -17.55 0.60 32.10
N VAL A 171 -16.92 1.06 31.01
CA VAL A 171 -15.58 1.67 31.04
C VAL A 171 -15.73 3.09 30.52
N LYS A 172 -15.37 4.08 31.35
CA LYS A 172 -15.42 5.50 31.02
C LYS A 172 -14.03 6.01 30.66
N LEU A 173 -13.89 6.53 29.44
CA LEU A 173 -12.64 7.09 28.91
C LEU A 173 -12.85 8.56 28.53
N GLY A 174 -11.84 9.39 28.74
CA GLY A 174 -11.78 10.73 28.18
C GLY A 174 -11.57 10.67 26.66
N ILE A 175 -12.00 11.72 25.95
CA ILE A 175 -11.86 11.81 24.47
C ILE A 175 -10.39 11.67 24.04
N ARG A 176 -9.45 12.27 24.78
CA ARG A 176 -8.02 12.16 24.46
C ARG A 176 -7.48 10.74 24.61
N GLU A 177 -7.91 10.04 25.65
CA GLU A 177 -7.51 8.64 25.90
C GLU A 177 -8.09 7.73 24.81
N TYR A 178 -9.35 7.96 24.43
CA TYR A 178 -9.96 7.25 23.31
C TYR A 178 -9.20 7.46 21.99
N LEU A 179 -8.86 8.71 21.65
CA LEU A 179 -8.11 9.01 20.42
C LEU A 179 -6.72 8.38 20.44
N TYR A 180 -6.03 8.44 21.57
CA TYR A 180 -4.72 7.81 21.75
C TYR A 180 -4.77 6.30 21.56
N LEU A 181 -5.76 5.62 22.17
CA LEU A 181 -5.97 4.17 22.00
C LEU A 181 -6.38 3.81 20.56
N HIS A 182 -7.15 4.67 19.90
CA HIS A 182 -7.54 4.48 18.51
C HIS A 182 -6.32 4.53 17.59
N GLU A 183 -5.47 5.55 17.72
CA GLU A 183 -4.23 5.68 16.96
C GLU A 183 -3.32 4.45 17.17
N GLN A 184 -3.16 3.99 18.42
CA GLN A 184 -2.45 2.75 18.75
C GLN A 184 -3.01 1.53 18.02
N SER A 185 -4.34 1.39 18.04
CA SER A 185 -5.01 0.28 17.40
C SER A 185 -4.81 0.30 15.89
N GLU A 186 -4.86 1.47 15.26
CA GLU A 186 -4.64 1.64 13.81
C GLU A 186 -3.20 1.30 13.43
N TYR A 187 -2.23 1.81 14.18
CA TYR A 187 -0.82 1.50 13.99
C TYR A 187 -0.51 0.00 14.14
N LEU A 188 -0.98 -0.63 15.23
CA LEU A 188 -0.77 -2.06 15.46
C LEU A 188 -1.46 -2.91 14.39
N TYR A 189 -2.64 -2.47 13.94
CA TYR A 189 -3.33 -3.12 12.84
C TYR A 189 -2.52 -3.05 11.54
N ASP A 190 -1.97 -1.88 11.18
CA ASP A 190 -1.13 -1.70 9.98
C ASP A 190 0.15 -2.54 10.05
N LEU A 191 0.83 -2.58 11.20
CA LEU A 191 2.01 -3.41 11.43
C LEU A 191 1.72 -4.90 11.24
N VAL A 192 0.70 -5.44 11.92
CA VAL A 192 0.33 -6.86 11.81
C VAL A 192 -0.11 -7.21 10.40
N LYS A 193 -0.78 -6.29 9.70
CA LYS A 193 -1.24 -6.50 8.32
C LYS A 193 -0.09 -6.45 7.32
N THR A 194 0.84 -5.52 7.48
CA THR A 194 2.03 -5.40 6.63
C THR A 194 2.93 -6.63 6.79
N ASP A 195 3.17 -7.10 8.01
CA ASP A 195 3.96 -8.31 8.29
C ASP A 195 3.34 -9.56 7.61
N LYS A 196 2.02 -9.77 7.80
CA LYS A 196 1.30 -10.87 7.13
C LYS A 196 1.31 -10.77 5.61
N LEU A 197 1.19 -9.56 5.07
CA LEU A 197 1.23 -9.33 3.63
C LEU A 197 2.63 -9.62 3.08
N LYS A 198 3.69 -9.20 3.77
CA LYS A 198 5.08 -9.52 3.42
C LYS A 198 5.31 -11.03 3.34
N ASP A 199 4.92 -11.77 4.37
CA ASP A 199 5.01 -13.23 4.39
C ASP A 199 4.24 -13.87 3.21
N HIS A 200 3.06 -13.32 2.92
CA HIS A 200 2.26 -13.77 1.78
C HIS A 200 2.95 -13.48 0.44
N ILE A 201 3.54 -12.30 0.24
CA ILE A 201 4.30 -11.95 -0.96
C ILE A 201 5.43 -12.94 -1.20
N ILE A 202 6.19 -13.28 -0.14
CA ILE A 202 7.25 -14.30 -0.20
C ILE A 202 6.65 -15.65 -0.61
N TYR A 203 5.55 -16.06 0.03
CA TYR A 203 4.87 -17.33 -0.24
C TYR A 203 4.43 -17.48 -1.71
N ILE A 204 3.91 -16.41 -2.33
CA ILE A 204 3.48 -16.44 -3.73
C ILE A 204 4.63 -16.20 -4.73
N GLY A 205 5.88 -16.11 -4.26
CA GLY A 205 7.08 -16.08 -5.10
C GLY A 205 7.65 -14.69 -5.39
N GLY A 206 7.29 -13.68 -4.59
CA GLY A 206 7.93 -12.38 -4.58
C GLY A 206 9.40 -12.50 -4.16
N LYS A 207 10.24 -11.64 -4.73
CA LYS A 207 11.69 -11.61 -4.50
C LYS A 207 12.15 -10.19 -4.34
N THR A 208 13.23 -10.00 -3.59
CA THR A 208 13.90 -8.72 -3.50
C THR A 208 14.63 -8.39 -4.80
N TYR A 209 14.93 -7.10 -4.99
CA TYR A 209 15.75 -6.64 -6.12
C TYR A 209 17.10 -7.36 -6.18
N ASP A 210 17.76 -7.54 -5.04
CA ASP A 210 19.05 -8.22 -4.94
C ASP A 210 18.96 -9.69 -5.35
N GLU A 211 17.90 -10.40 -4.97
CA GLU A 211 17.67 -11.79 -5.40
C GLU A 211 17.46 -11.92 -6.91
N LEU A 212 16.78 -10.94 -7.53
CA LEU A 212 16.55 -10.89 -8.97
C LEU A 212 17.84 -10.58 -9.74
N ASN A 213 18.69 -9.70 -9.21
CA ASN A 213 19.96 -9.33 -9.82
C ASN A 213 21.01 -10.45 -9.73
N ASN A 214 21.15 -11.10 -8.58
CA ASN A 214 22.12 -12.18 -8.39
C ASN A 214 21.85 -13.40 -9.31
N LYS A 215 20.62 -13.57 -9.80
CA LYS A 215 20.28 -14.59 -10.81
C LYS A 215 20.72 -14.25 -12.22
N LYS A 216 20.90 -12.97 -12.58
CA LYS A 216 21.40 -12.58 -13.91
C LYS A 216 22.87 -12.94 -14.10
N ASP A 217 23.67 -12.93 -13.03
CA ASP A 217 25.09 -13.26 -13.07
C ASP A 217 25.37 -14.78 -13.12
N THR A 218 24.44 -15.61 -12.64
CA THR A 218 24.60 -17.08 -12.66
C THR A 218 24.23 -17.70 -14.02
N THR A 219 23.31 -17.11 -14.78
CA THR A 219 22.99 -17.56 -16.15
C THR A 219 24.06 -17.15 -17.16
N ALA A 220 24.75 -16.02 -16.96
CA ALA A 220 25.89 -15.64 -17.80
C ALA A 220 27.09 -16.60 -17.66
N ASN A 221 27.31 -17.17 -16.47
CA ASN A 221 28.42 -18.09 -16.20
C ASN A 221 28.18 -19.55 -16.65
N ASN A 222 26.93 -19.92 -16.98
CA ASN A 222 26.60 -21.25 -17.49
C ASN A 222 26.44 -21.30 -19.02
N ALA A 223 26.58 -20.17 -19.72
CA ALA A 223 26.61 -20.10 -21.18
C ALA A 223 28.02 -20.25 -21.79
N TYR A 224 29.05 -20.38 -20.93
CA TYR A 224 30.46 -20.55 -21.31
C TYR A 224 31.09 -21.83 -20.71
N LYS A 225 30.31 -22.91 -20.60
CA LYS A 225 30.85 -24.26 -20.32
C LYS A 225 30.44 -25.25 -21.39
#